data_AF-A0A4E0RQX0-F1
#
_entry.id   AF-A0A4E0RQX0-F1
#
_cell.length_a   1.000
_cell.length_b   1.000
_cell.length_c   1.000
_cell.angle_alpha   90.00
_cell.angle_beta   90.00
_cell.angle_gamma   90.00
#
_symmetry.space_group_name_H-M   'P 1'
#
loop_
_entity.id
_entity.type
_entity.pdbx_description
1 polymer ?
#
loop_
_entity_poly.entity_id
_entity_poly.type
_entity_poly.pdbx_seq_one_letter_code
_entity_poly.pdbx_strand_id
1 'polypeptide(L)' 'MLRTREFFIEPGKFIAPADCWGDVGAATGALLINLITTAAAKGYAQGELSLLWASSESGERSAALLQAQPLIKE' A
#
# COMPACT_ATOMS: atom_id res chain seq x y z
N MET A 1 -12.34 -3.73 -10.05
CA MET A 1 -12.99 -4.08 -8.77
C MET A 1 -12.21 -5.19 -8.10
N LEU A 2 -11.88 -5.07 -6.81
CA LEU A 2 -11.10 -6.08 -6.07
C LEU A 2 -11.93 -7.37 -5.95
N ARG A 3 -11.34 -8.51 -6.33
CA ARG A 3 -12.04 -9.82 -6.32
C ARG A 3 -12.40 -10.31 -4.91
N THR A 4 -11.74 -9.79 -3.89
CA THR A 4 -11.87 -10.18 -2.48
C THR A 4 -12.58 -9.11 -1.65
N ARG A 5 -13.42 -8.28 -2.29
CA ARG A 5 -14.08 -7.13 -1.67
C ARG A 5 -14.92 -7.50 -0.45
N GLU A 6 -15.51 -8.69 -0.43
CA GLU A 6 -16.36 -9.22 0.64
C GLU A 6 -15.61 -9.39 1.97
N PHE A 7 -14.28 -9.46 1.93
CA PHE A 7 -13.43 -9.57 3.13
C PHE A 7 -13.01 -8.21 3.70
N PHE A 8 -13.33 -7.10 3.02
CA PHE A 8 -13.03 -5.76 3.48
C PHE A 8 -14.23 -5.20 4.24
N ILE A 9 -13.98 -4.59 5.40
CA ILE A 9 -15.01 -3.85 6.16
C ILE A 9 -15.60 -2.74 5.27
N GLU A 10 -14.73 -2.01 4.57
CA GLU A 10 -15.10 -0.95 3.64
C GLU A 10 -14.29 -1.11 2.33
N PRO A 11 -14.83 -1.78 1.29
CA PRO A 11 -14.04 -2.14 0.11
C PRO A 11 -13.50 -0.97 -0.72
N GLY A 12 -14.13 0.21 -0.60
CA GLY A 12 -13.70 1.44 -1.27
C GLY A 12 -12.67 2.24 -0.47
N LYS A 13 -12.39 1.86 0.78
CA LYS A 13 -11.51 2.60 1.69
C LYS A 13 -10.07 2.13 1.53
N PHE A 14 -9.51 2.41 0.37
CA PHE A 14 -8.09 2.20 0.09
C PHE A 14 -7.51 3.43 -0.60
N ILE A 15 -6.19 3.55 -0.57
CA ILE A 15 -5.46 4.59 -1.29
C ILE A 15 -4.94 3.95 -2.58
N ALA A 16 -5.13 4.62 -3.70
CA ALA A 16 -4.54 4.26 -4.99
C ALA A 16 -3.45 5.29 -5.35
N PRO A 17 -2.18 5.10 -4.95
CA PRO A 17 -1.13 6.11 -5.19
C PRO A 17 -0.87 6.38 -6.68
N ALA A 18 -1.29 5.46 -7.56
CA ALA A 18 -1.29 5.66 -9.00
C ALA A 18 -2.12 6.90 -9.43
N ASP A 19 -3.10 7.32 -8.63
CA ASP A 19 -3.86 8.57 -8.88
C ASP A 19 -2.97 9.82 -8.78
N CYS A 20 -1.83 9.73 -8.07
CA CYS A 20 -0.87 10.83 -7.93
C CYS A 20 0.40 10.62 -8.77
N TRP A 21 0.90 9.38 -8.87
CA TRP A 21 2.17 9.07 -9.56
C TRP A 21 1.99 8.67 -11.03
N GLY A 22 0.77 8.28 -11.42
CA GLY A 22 0.54 7.56 -12.67
C GLY A 22 1.04 6.12 -12.63
N ASP A 23 1.15 5.51 -13.80
CA ASP A 23 1.77 4.19 -13.96
C ASP A 23 3.29 4.31 -13.93
N VAL A 24 3.89 3.70 -12.92
CA VAL A 24 5.35 3.67 -12.67
C VAL A 24 5.94 2.27 -12.93
N GLY A 25 5.15 1.36 -13.50
CA GLY A 25 5.54 0.01 -13.88
C GLY A 25 6.15 -0.78 -12.70
N ALA A 26 7.29 -1.41 -12.95
CA ALA A 26 8.00 -2.24 -11.96
C ALA A 26 8.39 -1.47 -10.68
N ALA A 27 8.49 -0.14 -10.71
CA ALA A 27 8.79 0.67 -9.53
C ALA A 27 7.63 0.74 -8.52
N THR A 28 6.41 0.33 -8.92
CA THR A 28 5.21 0.39 -8.08
C THR A 28 5.43 -0.28 -6.72
N GLY A 29 6.00 -1.48 -6.70
CA GLY A 29 6.24 -2.21 -5.45
C GLY A 29 7.14 -1.43 -4.48
N ALA A 30 8.28 -0.92 -4.96
CA ALA A 30 9.22 -0.16 -4.14
C ALA A 30 8.61 1.16 -3.64
N LEU A 31 7.86 1.87 -4.48
CA LEU A 31 7.21 3.12 -4.10
C LEU A 31 6.07 2.90 -3.08
N LEU A 32 5.32 1.80 -3.15
CA LEU A 32 4.34 1.44 -2.13
C LEU A 32 5.01 1.19 -0.76
N ILE A 33 6.15 0.49 -0.74
CA ILE A 33 6.93 0.28 0.49
C ILE A 33 7.42 1.62 1.05
N ASN A 34 7.95 2.50 0.19
CA ASN A 34 8.41 3.82 0.59
C ASN A 34 7.27 4.69 1.16
N LEU A 35 6.08 4.64 0.55
CA LEU A 35 4.91 5.35 1.03
C LEU A 35 4.49 4.87 2.42
N ILE A 36 4.39 3.56 2.63
CA ILE A 36 4.02 2.97 3.92
C ILE A 36 5.02 3.36 5.01
N THR A 37 6.32 3.16 4.74
CA THR A 37 7.38 3.48 5.71
C THR A 37 7.44 4.97 6.03
N THR A 38 7.25 5.84 5.03
CA THR A 38 7.19 7.29 5.24
C THR A 38 5.94 7.71 6.01
N ALA A 39 4.78 7.12 5.71
CA ALA A 39 3.55 7.40 6.43
C ALA A 39 3.65 6.98 7.91
N ALA A 40 4.27 5.83 8.19
CA ALA A 40 4.55 5.38 9.56
C ALA A 40 5.51 6.33 10.27
N ALA A 41 6.63 6.69 9.63
CA ALA A 41 7.61 7.62 10.19
C ALA A 41 7.03 9.03 10.47
N LYS A 42 6.07 9.48 9.67
CA LYS A 42 5.38 10.77 9.85
C LYS A 42 4.16 10.69 10.78
N GLY A 43 3.77 9.50 11.24
CA GLY A 43 2.60 9.30 12.10
C GLY A 43 1.24 9.43 11.38
N TYR A 44 1.22 9.27 10.05
CA TYR A 44 -0.01 9.30 9.25
C TYR A 44 -0.59 7.90 8.96
N ALA A 45 0.18 6.84 9.24
CA ALA A 45 -0.26 5.47 9.05
C ALA A 45 -1.51 5.14 9.90
N GLN A 46 -2.45 4.41 9.30
CA GLN A 46 -3.68 3.98 9.96
C GLN A 46 -3.47 2.62 10.64
N GLY A 47 -2.71 2.62 11.74
CA GLY A 47 -2.34 1.41 12.48
C GLY A 47 -0.96 0.86 12.08
N GLU A 48 -0.59 -0.27 12.69
CA GLU A 48 0.77 -0.83 12.57
C GLU A 48 1.00 -1.64 11.29
N LEU A 49 -0.07 -2.25 10.76
CA LEU A 49 -0.03 -3.12 9.59
C LEU A 49 -0.64 -2.42 8.39
N SER A 50 0.10 -2.36 7.30
CA SER A 50 -0.36 -1.88 6.00
C SER A 50 -0.37 -3.02 4.99
N LEU A 51 -1.49 -3.19 4.30
CA LEU A 51 -1.58 -4.06 3.14
C LEU A 51 -1.21 -3.26 1.89
N LEU A 52 -0.21 -3.74 1.14
CA LEU A 52 0.02 -3.30 -0.24
C LEU A 52 -0.34 -4.41 -1.21
N TRP A 53 -0.86 -4.04 -2.37
CA TRP A 53 -1.09 -4.96 -3.48
C TRP A 53 -0.78 -4.27 -4.80
N ALA A 54 -0.36 -5.07 -5.78
CA ALA A 54 -0.11 -4.61 -7.13
C ALA A 54 -0.49 -5.69 -8.14
N SER A 55 -0.72 -5.26 -9.38
CA SER A 55 -1.10 -6.11 -10.48
C SER A 55 -0.48 -5.63 -11.78
N SER A 56 -0.05 -6.56 -12.62
CA SER A 56 0.48 -6.28 -13.96
C SER A 56 -0.54 -6.62 -15.05
N GLU A 57 -0.40 -6.00 -16.22
CA GLU A 57 -1.23 -6.31 -17.39
C GLU A 57 -1.08 -7.77 -17.85
N SER A 58 0.12 -8.33 -17.72
CA SER A 58 0.45 -9.75 -17.99
C SER A 58 -0.22 -10.75 -17.03
N GLY A 59 -0.95 -10.28 -16.02
CA GLY A 59 -1.79 -11.11 -15.16
C GLY A 59 -1.20 -11.41 -13.78
N GLU A 60 0.07 -11.07 -13.52
CA GLU A 60 0.71 -11.24 -12.22
C GLU A 60 0.03 -10.37 -11.18
N ARG A 61 -0.12 -10.91 -9.97
CA ARG A 61 -0.71 -10.25 -8.81
C ARG A 61 0.22 -10.47 -7.64
N SER A 62 0.46 -9.43 -6.86
CA SER A 62 1.27 -9.51 -5.64
C SER A 62 0.59 -8.73 -4.53
N ALA A 63 0.83 -9.17 -3.30
CA ALA A 63 0.42 -8.47 -2.10
C ALA A 63 1.42 -8.77 -0.97
N ALA A 64 1.58 -7.81 -0.06
CA ALA A 64 2.38 -7.98 1.14
C ALA A 64 1.74 -7.21 2.31
N LEU A 65 1.83 -7.80 3.51
CA LEU A 65 1.56 -7.11 4.75
C LEU A 65 2.88 -6.57 5.29
N LEU A 66 2.93 -5.26 5.51
CA LEU A 66 4.09 -4.59 6.07
C LEU A 66 3.74 -4.07 7.45
N GLN A 67 4.54 -4.44 8.44
CA GLN A 67 4.57 -3.74 9.72
C GLN A 67 5.66 -2.68 9.66
N ALA A 68 5.28 -1.41 9.75
CA ALA A 68 6.22 -0.30 9.79
C ALA A 68 6.04 0.43 11.12
N GLN A 69 7.08 0.44 11.96
CA GLN A 69 7.03 1.15 13.22
C GLN A 69 7.30 2.65 13.02
N PRO A 70 6.67 3.54 13.79
CA PRO A 70 7.08 4.93 13.87
C PRO A 70 8.55 5.03 14.27
N LEU A 71 9.26 6.05 13.77
CA LEU A 71 10.59 6.35 14.26
C LEU A 71 10.46 6.76 15.74
N ILE A 72 11.07 5.98 16.64
CA ILE A 72 11.28 6.40 18.02
C ILE A 72 12.23 7.60 17.94
N LYS A 73 11.75 8.80 18.29
CA LYS A 73 12.61 9.96 18.51
C LYS A 73 13.26 9.80 19.88
N GLU A 74 14.58 9.74 19.93
CA GLU A 74 15.37 9.89 21.17
C GLU A 74 15.22 11.30 21.76
#